data_AF-A0A1B1AEV4-F1
#
_entry.id   AF-A0A1B1AEV4-F1
#
_cell.length_a   1.000
_cell.length_b   1.000
_cell.length_c   1.000
_cell.angle_alpha   90.00
_cell.angle_beta   90.00
_cell.angle_gamma   90.00
#
_symmetry.space_group_name_H-M   'P 1'
#
loop_
_entity.id
_entity.type
_entity.pdbx_description
1 polymer ?
#
loop_
_entity_poly.entity_id
_entity_poly.type
_entity_poly.pdbx_seq_one_letter_code
_entity_poly.pdbx_strand_id
1 'polypeptide(L)'
;MLRLEIAALYAGVNILILLVLAVLVVAGRRKHKITLGDGGNEVFGRAVRAHANAAEYIPGALVGIVLLALFDPATPVWLLHASGISLTLGRILHGWGLTTGTLNAGRMFGMVLTWTSYALIGGGLLWAGLAQQL
;
A
#
# COMPACT_ATOMS: atom_id res chain seq x y z
N MET A 1 -5.65 14.22 -18.48
CA MET A 1 -4.86 13.01 -18.82
C MET A 1 -3.71 12.77 -17.84
N LEU A 2 -2.88 13.79 -17.55
CA LEU A 2 -1.77 13.70 -16.58
C LEU A 2 -2.10 13.04 -15.22
N ARG A 3 -3.27 13.33 -14.61
CA ARG A 3 -3.64 12.78 -13.29
C ARG A 3 -3.88 11.27 -13.30
N LEU A 4 -4.50 10.75 -14.36
CA LEU A 4 -4.75 9.31 -14.50
C LEU A 4 -3.47 8.56 -14.84
N GLU A 5 -2.53 9.17 -15.56
CA GLU A 5 -1.19 8.62 -15.80
C GLU A 5 -0.42 8.45 -14.49
N ILE A 6 -0.50 9.45 -13.58
CA ILE A 6 0.08 9.36 -12.24
C ILE A 6 -0.58 8.25 -11.42
N ALA A 7 -1.91 8.16 -11.44
CA ALA A 7 -2.62 7.07 -10.76
C ALA A 7 -2.23 5.69 -11.31
N ALA A 8 -2.12 5.55 -12.63
CA ALA A 8 -1.72 4.32 -13.30
C ALA A 8 -0.29 3.89 -12.91
N LEU A 9 0.65 4.84 -12.80
CA LEU A 9 2.01 4.57 -12.33
C LEU A 9 2.02 3.94 -10.94
N TYR A 10 1.35 4.58 -9.97
CA TYR A 10 1.32 4.06 -8.60
C TYR A 10 0.50 2.78 -8.45
N ALA A 11 -0.58 2.63 -9.22
CA ALA A 11 -1.34 1.39 -9.30
C ALA A 11 -0.46 0.24 -9.80
N GLY A 12 0.24 0.42 -10.91
CA GLY A 12 1.13 -0.59 -11.48
C GLY A 12 2.20 -1.03 -10.49
N VAL A 13 2.92 -0.09 -9.89
CA VAL A 13 3.98 -0.41 -8.92
C VAL A 13 3.43 -1.16 -7.69
N ASN A 14 2.33 -0.70 -7.10
CA ASN A 14 1.79 -1.35 -5.89
C ASN A 14 1.14 -2.72 -6.18
N ILE A 15 0.56 -2.92 -7.37
CA ILE A 15 0.11 -4.25 -7.82
C ILE A 15 1.30 -5.20 -7.94
N LEU A 16 2.42 -4.75 -8.50
CA LEU A 16 3.64 -5.57 -8.57
C LEU A 16 4.20 -5.90 -7.19
N ILE A 17 4.16 -4.95 -6.24
CA ILE A 17 4.53 -5.22 -4.83
C ILE A 17 3.64 -6.32 -4.24
N LEU A 18 2.31 -6.23 -4.43
CA LEU A 18 1.38 -7.27 -3.98
C LEU A 18 1.70 -8.64 -4.59
N LEU A 19 1.98 -8.68 -5.88
CA LEU A 19 2.32 -9.90 -6.60
C LEU A 19 3.62 -10.53 -6.05
N VAL A 20 4.67 -9.72 -5.85
CA VAL A 20 5.93 -10.20 -5.25
C VAL A 20 5.68 -10.80 -3.86
N LEU A 21 4.92 -10.12 -3.01
CA LEU A 21 4.58 -10.63 -1.67
C LEU A 21 3.76 -11.93 -1.75
N ALA A 22 2.83 -12.04 -2.70
CA ALA A 22 2.06 -13.26 -2.92
C ALA A 22 2.96 -14.43 -3.34
N VAL A 23 3.90 -14.20 -4.28
CA VAL A 23 4.87 -15.21 -4.72
C VAL A 23 5.74 -15.68 -3.55
N LEU A 24 6.19 -14.78 -2.68
CA LEU A 24 6.95 -15.14 -1.48
C LEU A 24 6.15 -16.02 -0.52
N VAL A 25 4.86 -15.75 -0.33
CA VAL A 25 3.96 -16.60 0.47
C VAL A 25 3.80 -17.98 -0.17
N VAL A 26 3.54 -18.05 -1.48
CA VAL A 26 3.39 -19.34 -2.19
C VAL A 26 4.68 -20.16 -2.14
N ALA A 27 5.84 -19.52 -2.34
CA ALA A 27 7.15 -20.17 -2.23
C ALA A 27 7.39 -20.69 -0.79
N GLY A 28 7.05 -19.90 0.23
CA GLY A 28 7.13 -20.29 1.64
C GLY A 28 6.26 -21.50 1.96
N ARG A 29 5.01 -21.55 1.48
CA ARG A 29 4.12 -22.70 1.66
C ARG A 29 4.71 -23.98 1.09
N ARG A 30 5.24 -23.90 -0.14
CA ARG A 30 5.89 -25.05 -0.80
C ARG A 30 7.12 -25.51 -0.04
N LYS A 31 7.99 -24.58 0.35
CA LYS A 31 9.24 -24.87 1.08
C LYS A 31 8.98 -25.57 2.42
N HIS A 32 7.97 -25.11 3.16
CA HIS A 32 7.67 -25.63 4.50
C HIS A 32 6.56 -26.69 4.53
N LYS A 33 6.01 -27.08 3.37
CA LYS A 33 4.92 -28.06 3.23
C LYS A 33 3.68 -27.68 4.06
N ILE A 34 3.32 -26.39 4.07
CA ILE A 34 2.19 -25.85 4.85
C ILE A 34 0.98 -25.63 3.94
N THR A 35 -0.08 -26.40 4.16
CA THR A 35 -1.33 -26.31 3.38
C THR A 35 -2.20 -25.13 3.80
N LEU A 36 -2.35 -24.88 5.11
CA LEU A 36 -3.19 -23.82 5.68
C LEU A 36 -2.50 -23.16 6.87
N GLY A 37 -2.80 -21.88 7.11
CA GLY A 37 -2.18 -21.11 8.20
C GLY A 37 -0.70 -20.85 7.95
N ASP A 38 0.08 -20.77 9.03
CA ASP A 38 1.53 -20.55 9.05
C ASP A 38 2.35 -21.74 9.57
N GLY A 39 1.68 -22.85 9.93
CA GLY A 39 2.31 -24.08 10.40
C GLY A 39 3.20 -23.91 11.65
N GLY A 40 3.00 -22.85 12.45
CA GLY A 40 3.86 -22.53 13.59
C GLY A 40 5.25 -22.02 13.20
N ASN A 41 5.49 -21.73 11.92
CA ASN A 41 6.77 -21.21 11.45
C ASN A 41 6.76 -19.68 11.49
N GLU A 42 7.44 -19.08 12.47
CA GLU A 42 7.46 -17.64 12.67
C GLU A 42 8.00 -16.83 11.47
N VAL A 43 8.99 -17.36 10.75
CA VAL A 43 9.56 -16.69 9.57
C VAL A 43 8.53 -16.66 8.44
N PHE A 44 7.86 -17.78 8.21
CA PHE A 44 6.79 -17.86 7.23
C PHE A 44 5.57 -17.02 7.63
N GLY A 45 5.19 -17.02 8.91
CA GLY A 45 4.13 -16.19 9.47
C GLY A 45 4.37 -14.69 9.21
N ARG A 46 5.62 -14.23 9.33
CA ARG A 46 5.97 -12.83 8.97
C ARG A 46 5.73 -12.52 7.50
N ALA A 47 6.09 -13.42 6.58
CA ALA A 47 5.82 -13.25 5.16
C ALA A 47 4.31 -13.22 4.85
N VAL A 48 3.53 -14.09 5.50
CA VAL A 48 2.05 -14.11 5.40
C VAL A 48 1.47 -12.78 5.89
N ARG A 49 1.93 -12.25 7.03
CA ARG A 49 1.48 -10.95 7.55
C ARG A 49 1.90 -9.78 6.67
N ALA A 50 3.09 -9.82 6.06
CA ALA A 50 3.53 -8.80 5.11
C ALA A 50 2.57 -8.70 3.92
N HIS A 51 2.24 -9.85 3.32
CA HIS A 51 1.31 -9.91 2.20
C HIS A 51 -0.12 -9.51 2.61
N ALA A 52 -0.63 -10.06 3.72
CA ALA A 52 -1.99 -9.75 4.20
C ALA A 52 -2.16 -8.26 4.48
N ASN A 53 -1.19 -7.63 5.17
CA ASN A 53 -1.25 -6.21 5.45
C ASN A 53 -1.16 -5.36 4.18
N ALA A 54 -0.33 -5.76 3.21
CA ALA A 54 -0.30 -5.10 1.91
C ALA A 54 -1.66 -5.23 1.19
N ALA A 55 -2.29 -6.41 1.23
CA ALA A 55 -3.60 -6.67 0.62
C ALA A 55 -4.76 -5.92 1.30
N GLU A 56 -4.63 -5.58 2.58
CA GLU A 56 -5.59 -4.75 3.32
C GLU A 56 -5.47 -3.26 2.94
N TYR A 57 -4.24 -2.75 2.77
CA TYR A 57 -3.99 -1.31 2.60
C TYR A 57 -3.85 -0.85 1.14
N ILE A 58 -3.27 -1.66 0.26
CA ILE A 58 -3.00 -1.23 -1.13
C ILE A 58 -4.31 -1.04 -1.92
N PRO A 59 -5.26 -2.00 -1.97
CA PRO A 59 -6.46 -1.84 -2.79
C PRO A 59 -7.29 -0.62 -2.40
N GLY A 60 -7.50 -0.39 -1.09
CA GLY A 60 -8.24 0.76 -0.61
C GLY A 60 -7.58 2.09 -0.97
N ALA A 61 -6.26 2.19 -0.80
CA ALA A 61 -5.51 3.38 -1.19
C ALA A 61 -5.53 3.62 -2.71
N LEU A 62 -5.40 2.57 -3.53
CA LEU A 62 -5.46 2.71 -4.98
C LEU A 62 -6.82 3.19 -5.47
N VAL A 63 -7.92 2.69 -4.90
CA VAL A 63 -9.27 3.21 -5.19
C VAL A 63 -9.33 4.70 -4.87
N GLY A 64 -8.84 5.12 -3.70
CA GLY A 64 -8.84 6.53 -3.32
C GLY A 64 -7.96 7.42 -4.21
N ILE A 65 -6.78 6.95 -4.62
CA ILE A 65 -5.90 7.68 -5.56
C ILE A 65 -6.57 7.84 -6.93
N VAL A 66 -7.23 6.79 -7.43
CA VAL A 66 -7.97 6.87 -8.70
C VAL A 66 -9.13 7.87 -8.58
N LEU A 67 -9.90 7.82 -7.49
CA LEU A 67 -10.97 8.79 -7.25
C LEU A 67 -10.42 10.23 -7.22
N LEU A 68 -9.35 10.49 -6.47
CA LEU A 68 -8.67 11.79 -6.46
C LEU A 68 -8.26 12.24 -7.87
N ALA A 69 -7.75 11.33 -8.70
CA ALA A 69 -7.35 11.66 -10.06
C ALA A 69 -8.53 12.05 -10.98
N LEU A 70 -9.75 11.59 -10.65
CA LEU A 70 -10.98 11.90 -11.37
C LEU A 70 -11.64 13.21 -10.92
N PHE A 71 -11.36 13.70 -9.69
CA PHE A 71 -11.87 14.98 -9.18
C PHE A 71 -11.06 16.18 -9.72
N ASP A 72 -11.22 16.48 -11.01
CA ASP A 72 -10.67 17.66 -11.70
C ASP A 72 -11.67 18.84 -11.67
N PRO A 73 -11.26 20.10 -11.38
CA PRO A 73 -9.93 20.59 -11.00
C PRO A 73 -9.64 20.62 -9.49
N ALA A 74 -10.58 20.16 -8.65
CA ALA A 74 -10.49 20.25 -7.20
C ALA A 74 -9.24 19.57 -6.59
N THR A 75 -8.66 18.60 -7.29
CA THR A 75 -7.48 17.85 -6.81
C THR A 75 -6.17 18.34 -7.43
N PRO A 76 -5.23 18.85 -6.62
CA PRO A 76 -3.92 19.26 -7.10
C PRO A 76 -3.00 18.06 -7.36
N VAL A 77 -2.13 18.18 -8.37
CA VAL A 77 -1.22 17.11 -8.82
C VAL A 77 -0.27 16.64 -7.71
N TRP A 78 0.21 17.55 -6.86
CA TRP A 78 1.11 17.19 -5.75
C TRP A 78 0.49 16.18 -4.79
N LEU A 79 -0.83 16.22 -4.60
CA LEU A 79 -1.54 15.34 -3.67
C LEU A 79 -1.51 13.89 -4.16
N LEU A 80 -1.60 13.67 -5.48
CA LEU A 80 -1.50 12.35 -6.09
C LEU A 80 -0.10 11.76 -5.89
N HIS A 81 0.95 12.54 -6.15
CA HIS A 81 2.33 12.10 -5.92
C HIS A 81 2.63 11.85 -4.44
N ALA A 82 2.23 12.76 -3.56
CA ALA A 82 2.44 12.61 -2.13
C ALA A 82 1.74 11.34 -1.59
N SER A 83 0.49 11.10 -2.00
CA SER A 83 -0.27 9.90 -1.62
C SER A 83 0.38 8.63 -2.17
N GLY A 84 0.73 8.61 -3.46
CA GLY A 84 1.32 7.46 -4.14
C GLY A 84 2.73 7.11 -3.65
N ILE A 85 3.61 8.10 -3.44
CA ILE A 85 4.96 7.90 -2.90
C ILE A 85 4.88 7.36 -1.46
N SER A 86 4.06 8.00 -0.61
CA SER A 86 3.92 7.59 0.79
C SER A 86 3.39 6.16 0.90
N LEU A 87 2.40 5.79 0.09
CA LEU A 87 1.93 4.40 0.01
C LEU A 87 3.09 3.47 -0.38
N THR A 88 3.69 3.72 -1.54
CA THR A 88 4.69 2.82 -2.15
C THR A 88 5.90 2.62 -1.24
N LEU A 89 6.51 3.70 -0.76
CA LEU A 89 7.64 3.63 0.17
C LEU A 89 7.23 2.98 1.49
N GLY A 90 6.03 3.29 1.99
CA GLY A 90 5.50 2.67 3.19
C GLY A 90 5.41 1.15 3.07
N ARG A 91 4.94 0.64 1.93
CA ARG A 91 4.84 -0.81 1.66
C ARG A 91 6.19 -1.48 1.49
N ILE A 92 7.13 -0.83 0.81
CA ILE A 92 8.51 -1.34 0.67
C ILE A 92 9.19 -1.43 2.05
N LEU A 93 9.16 -0.36 2.84
CA LEU A 93 9.79 -0.31 4.16
C LEU A 93 9.14 -1.27 5.15
N HIS A 94 7.81 -1.37 5.15
CA HIS A 94 7.10 -2.30 6.04
C HIS A 94 7.38 -3.76 5.68
N GLY A 95 7.36 -4.10 4.38
CA GLY A 95 7.69 -5.43 3.88
C GLY A 95 9.14 -5.83 4.22
N TRP A 96 10.09 -4.92 4.03
CA TRP A 96 11.49 -5.14 4.41
C TRP A 96 11.69 -5.23 5.93
N GLY A 97 10.98 -4.42 6.71
CA GLY A 97 10.99 -4.51 8.17
C GLY A 97 10.49 -5.85 8.69
N LEU A 98 9.62 -6.56 7.98
CA LEU A 98 9.17 -7.88 8.39
C LEU A 98 10.23 -8.98 8.15
N THR A 99 11.12 -8.81 7.18
CA THR A 99 12.16 -9.81 6.88
C THR A 99 13.37 -9.72 7.82
N THR A 100 13.64 -8.56 8.41
CA THR A 100 14.87 -8.31 9.19
C THR A 100 14.77 -8.53 10.71
N GLY A 101 13.61 -8.82 11.30
CA GLY A 101 13.50 -9.23 12.72
C GLY A 101 12.29 -8.70 13.50
N THR A 102 12.35 -8.78 14.84
CA THR A 102 11.37 -8.18 15.77
C THR A 102 11.38 -6.65 15.70
N LEU A 103 10.22 -6.02 15.98
CA LEU A 103 9.94 -4.56 16.00
C LEU A 103 11.13 -3.68 15.58
N ASN A 104 11.25 -3.42 14.28
CA ASN A 104 12.31 -2.58 13.74
C ASN A 104 11.74 -1.30 13.13
N ALA A 105 12.61 -0.30 13.00
CA ALA A 105 12.27 1.02 12.47
C ALA A 105 11.56 0.94 11.11
N GLY A 106 11.89 -0.04 10.25
CA GLY A 106 11.23 -0.25 8.96
C GLY A 106 9.73 -0.52 9.07
N ARG A 107 9.29 -1.31 10.07
CA ARG A 107 7.85 -1.54 10.32
C ARG A 107 7.13 -0.27 10.73
N MET A 108 7.73 0.51 11.62
CA MET A 108 7.18 1.75 12.16
C MET A 108 7.08 2.83 11.07
N PHE A 109 8.20 3.16 10.41
CA PHE A 109 8.20 4.14 9.32
C PHE A 109 7.30 3.70 8.16
N GLY A 110 7.30 2.40 7.85
CA GLY A 110 6.42 1.85 6.82
C GLY A 110 4.92 2.02 7.14
N MET A 111 4.54 1.88 8.41
CA MET A 111 3.17 2.12 8.87
C MET A 111 2.82 3.61 8.82
N VAL A 112 3.69 4.48 9.35
CA VAL A 112 3.49 5.94 9.36
C VAL A 112 3.27 6.45 7.94
N LEU A 113 4.14 6.08 6.98
CA LEU A 113 3.99 6.51 5.60
C LEU A 113 2.67 6.04 4.95
N THR A 114 2.25 4.82 5.26
CA THR A 114 0.97 4.30 4.72
C THR A 114 -0.23 5.03 5.32
N TRP A 115 -0.20 5.33 6.61
CA TRP A 115 -1.24 6.14 7.24
C TRP A 115 -1.25 7.59 6.75
N THR A 116 -0.07 8.17 6.50
CA THR A 116 0.04 9.47 5.84
C THR A 116 -0.62 9.45 4.47
N SER A 117 -0.39 8.40 3.66
CA SER A 117 -1.08 8.23 2.37
C SER A 117 -2.60 8.20 2.54
N TYR A 118 -3.11 7.41 3.48
CA TYR A 118 -4.55 7.35 3.78
C TYR A 118 -5.13 8.69 4.26
N ALA A 119 -4.40 9.43 5.10
CA ALA A 119 -4.83 10.73 5.57
C ALA A 119 -4.89 11.76 4.43
N LEU A 120 -3.89 11.76 3.55
CA LEU A 120 -3.88 12.61 2.35
C LEU A 120 -5.04 12.26 1.40
N ILE A 121 -5.28 10.98 1.16
CA ILE A 121 -6.38 10.50 0.31
C ILE A 121 -7.73 10.89 0.91
N GLY A 122 -7.97 10.54 2.17
CA GLY A 122 -9.24 10.79 2.84
C GLY A 122 -9.53 12.28 2.97
N GLY A 123 -8.56 13.07 3.44
CA GLY A 123 -8.69 14.52 3.54
C GLY A 123 -8.90 15.18 2.18
N GLY A 124 -8.16 14.73 1.16
CA GLY A 124 -8.31 15.21 -0.21
C GLY A 124 -9.69 14.94 -0.81
N LEU A 125 -10.22 13.73 -0.62
CA LEU A 125 -11.55 13.37 -1.12
C LEU A 125 -12.65 14.12 -0.39
N LEU A 126 -12.54 14.29 0.94
CA LEU A 126 -13.48 15.11 1.70
C LEU A 126 -13.47 16.56 1.23
N TRP A 127 -12.29 17.15 1.05
CA TRP A 127 -12.15 18.50 0.52
C TRP A 127 -12.76 18.62 -0.87
N ALA A 128 -12.39 17.72 -1.79
CA ALA A 128 -12.89 17.75 -3.17
C ALA A 128 -14.41 17.58 -3.25
N GLY A 129 -15.00 16.72 -2.39
CA GLY A 129 -16.44 16.53 -2.33
C GLY A 129 -17.19 17.73 -1.75
N LEU A 130 -16.65 18.40 -0.73
CA LEU A 130 -17.28 19.59 -0.12
C LEU A 130 -17.11 20.85 -0.97
N ALA A 131 -15.99 20.98 -1.68
CA ALA A 131 -15.71 22.13 -2.54
C ALA A 131 -16.64 22.22 -3.77
N GLN A 132 -17.40 21.18 -4.11
CA GLN A 132 -18.41 21.21 -5.18
C GLN A 132 -19.68 21.99 -4.82
N GLN A 133 -19.81 22.45 -3.57
CA GLN A 133 -20.99 23.21 -3.09
C GLN A 133 -20.77 24.73 -3.01
N LEU A 134 -19.67 25.26 -3.56
CA LEU A 134 -19.39 26.70 -3.70
C LEU A 134 -19.19 27.07 -5.17
#